data_AF-A0A7X6SKC8-F1
#
_entry.id   AF-A0A7X6SKC8-F1
#
_cell.length_a   1.000
_cell.length_b   1.000
_cell.length_c   1.000
_cell.angle_alpha   90.00
_cell.angle_beta   90.00
_cell.angle_gamma   90.00
#
_symmetry.space_group_name_H-M   'P 1'
#
loop_
_entity.id
_entity.type
_entity.pdbx_description
1 polymer ?
#
loop_
_entity_poly.entity_id
_entity_poly.type
_entity_poly.pdbx_seq_one_letter_code
_entity_poly.pdbx_strand_id
1 'polypeptide(L)'
;DKAYDYGKKMCEKLKDIIPRQQFDVPIQAAIGGRFIARQTVKAYRKDVTAKLYGGDISRKKKLLSKQKEGKKRMKNIGRVELPSDAFITALRLDD
;
A
#
# COMPACT_ATOMS: atom_id res chain seq x y z
N ASP A 1 10.51 -20.95 -10.94
CA ASP A 1 9.16 -20.62 -11.47
C ASP A 1 8.04 -20.82 -10.46
N LYS A 2 7.79 -22.04 -9.95
CA LYS A 2 6.73 -22.31 -8.94
C LYS A 2 6.72 -21.34 -7.73
N ALA A 3 7.90 -20.99 -7.20
CA ALA A 3 8.02 -20.07 -6.07
C ALA A 3 7.57 -18.62 -6.39
N TYR A 4 7.78 -18.17 -7.63
CA TYR A 4 7.34 -16.84 -8.08
C TYR A 4 5.81 -16.80 -8.17
N ASP A 5 5.20 -17.80 -8.80
CA ASP A 5 3.75 -17.87 -8.95
C ASP A 5 3.04 -17.98 -7.61
N TYR A 6 3.56 -18.81 -6.70
CA TYR A 6 3.07 -18.92 -5.33
C TYR A 6 3.19 -17.59 -4.58
N GLY A 7 4.37 -16.96 -4.61
CA GLY A 7 4.60 -15.67 -3.95
C GLY A 7 3.72 -14.56 -4.50
N LYS A 8 3.47 -14.54 -5.81
CA LYS A 8 2.58 -13.59 -6.47
C LYS A 8 1.13 -13.79 -6.05
N LYS A 9 0.61 -15.03 -6.11
CA LYS A 9 -0.76 -15.37 -5.67
C LYS A 9 -0.98 -14.97 -4.20
N MET A 10 -0.03 -15.26 -3.33
CA MET A 10 -0.12 -14.92 -1.90
C MET A 10 -0.11 -13.40 -1.67
N CYS A 11 0.75 -12.66 -2.39
CA CYS A 11 0.79 -11.19 -2.32
C CYS A 11 -0.50 -10.54 -2.84
N GLU A 12 -1.16 -11.14 -3.84
CA GLU A 12 -2.46 -10.68 -4.35
C GLU A 12 -3.58 -10.92 -3.34
N LYS A 13 -3.70 -12.13 -2.77
CA LYS A 13 -4.69 -12.42 -1.71
C LYS A 13 -4.54 -11.48 -0.51
N LEU A 14 -3.31 -11.26 -0.04
CA LEU A 14 -3.05 -10.35 1.08
C LEU A 14 -3.40 -8.89 0.76
N LYS A 15 -3.28 -8.46 -0.50
CA LYS A 15 -3.63 -7.10 -0.92
C LYS A 15 -5.13 -6.84 -0.80
N ASP A 16 -5.96 -7.84 -1.07
CA ASP A 16 -7.43 -7.71 -1.02
C ASP A 16 -7.94 -7.73 0.42
N ILE A 17 -7.27 -8.49 1.29
CA ILE A 17 -7.63 -8.62 2.70
C ILE A 17 -7.15 -7.41 3.53
N ILE A 18 -5.97 -6.88 3.23
CA ILE A 18 -5.40 -5.76 3.99
C ILE A 18 -6.17 -4.47 3.66
N PRO A 19 -6.76 -3.79 4.66
CA PRO A 19 -7.48 -2.55 4.43
C PRO A 19 -6.52 -1.46 3.97
N ARG A 20 -7.01 -0.61 3.05
CA ARG A 20 -6.27 0.56 2.59
C ARG A 20 -6.00 1.51 3.75
N GLN A 21 -4.82 2.12 3.74
CA GLN A 21 -4.38 3.08 4.75
C GLN A 21 -4.17 4.47 4.12
N GLN A 22 -3.85 5.47 4.93
CA GLN A 22 -3.51 6.82 4.42
C GLN A 22 -2.12 6.89 3.75
N PHE A 23 -1.33 5.83 3.85
CA PHE A 23 -0.03 5.66 3.19
C PHE A 23 0.00 4.35 2.40
N ASP A 24 0.97 4.24 1.49
CA ASP A 24 1.12 3.03 0.68
C ASP A 24 1.72 1.90 1.52
N VAL A 25 1.05 0.75 1.54
CA VAL A 25 1.49 -0.45 2.27
C VAL A 25 2.10 -1.43 1.27
N PRO A 26 3.44 -1.62 1.26
CA PRO A 26 4.08 -2.61 0.41
C PRO A 26 3.94 -4.01 1.01
N ILE A 27 3.51 -4.98 0.19
CA ILE A 27 3.48 -6.40 0.51
C ILE A 27 4.56 -7.06 -0.35
N GLN A 28 5.45 -7.84 0.26
CA GLN A 28 6.61 -8.41 -0.41
C GLN A 28 6.76 -9.88 -0.04
N ALA A 29 7.00 -10.72 -1.03
CA ALA A 29 7.46 -12.10 -0.83
C ALA A 29 8.97 -12.15 -1.09
N ALA A 30 9.72 -12.72 -0.14
CA ALA A 30 11.17 -12.85 -0.23
C ALA A 30 11.61 -14.27 0.14
N ILE A 31 12.63 -14.76 -0.55
CA ILE A 31 13.30 -16.04 -0.25
C ILE A 31 14.79 -15.74 -0.11
N GLY A 32 15.38 -16.09 1.04
CA GLY A 32 16.81 -15.87 1.29
C GLY A 32 17.26 -14.41 1.13
N GLY A 33 16.40 -13.45 1.45
CA GLY A 33 16.67 -12.01 1.30
C GLY A 33 16.45 -11.44 -0.11
N ARG A 34 16.21 -12.28 -1.13
CA ARG A 34 15.83 -11.82 -2.47
C ARG A 34 14.31 -11.69 -2.58
N PHE A 35 13.83 -10.50 -2.95
CA PHE A 35 12.43 -10.27 -3.27
C PHE A 35 12.05 -10.96 -4.58
N ILE A 36 11.01 -11.80 -4.54
CA ILE A 36 10.51 -12.54 -5.70
C ILE A 36 9.23 -11.93 -6.26
N ALA A 37 8.35 -11.41 -5.40
CA ALA A 37 7.10 -10.76 -5.79
C ALA A 37 6.83 -9.57 -4.87
N ARG A 38 6.16 -8.54 -5.42
CA ARG A 38 5.78 -7.34 -4.70
C ARG A 38 4.43 -6.85 -5.17
N GLN A 39 3.54 -6.61 -4.22
CA GLN A 39 2.29 -5.88 -4.43
C GLN A 39 2.22 -4.67 -3.50
N THR A 40 1.35 -3.72 -3.80
CA THR A 40 1.20 -2.52 -2.95
C THR A 40 -0.26 -2.14 -2.83
N VAL A 41 -0.75 -2.09 -1.60
CA VAL A 41 -2.06 -1.53 -1.27
C VAL A 41 -1.94 -0.02 -1.36
N LYS A 42 -2.71 0.59 -2.26
CA LYS A 42 -2.64 2.02 -2.54
C LYS A 42 -3.25 2.81 -1.38
N ALA A 43 -2.57 3.88 -1.01
CA ALA A 43 -3.06 4.84 -0.04
C ALA A 43 -4.39 5.45 -0.47
N TYR A 44 -5.22 5.85 0.50
CA TYR A 44 -6.28 6.82 0.24
C TYR A 44 -5.68 8.14 -0.24
N ARG A 45 -6.36 8.81 -1.17
CA ARG A 45 -5.94 10.12 -1.68
C ARG A 45 -7.13 11.05 -1.73
N LYS A 46 -7.09 12.08 -0.90
CA LYS A 46 -7.99 13.22 -1.02
C LYS A 46 -7.51 14.12 -2.16
N ASP A 47 -8.42 14.59 -2.99
CA ASP A 47 -8.15 15.67 -3.91
C ASP A 47 -8.03 16.99 -3.13
N VAL A 48 -6.79 17.37 -2.83
CA VAL A 48 -6.48 18.62 -2.12
C VAL A 48 -6.61 19.84 -3.03
N THR A 49 -6.73 19.64 -4.35
CA THR A 49 -6.75 20.71 -5.34
C THR A 49 -8.16 21.12 -5.78
N ALA A 50 -9.20 20.37 -5.40
CA ALA A 50 -10.57 20.59 -5.84
C ALA A 50 -11.14 22.00 -5.59
N LYS A 51 -10.66 22.72 -4.56
CA LYS A 51 -11.10 24.10 -4.24
C LYS A 51 -10.22 25.19 -4.84
N LEU A 52 -9.14 24.83 -5.55
CA LEU A 52 -8.28 25.82 -6.20
C LEU A 52 -9.01 26.31 -7.46
N TYR A 53 -9.39 27.57 -7.44
CA TYR A 53 -9.82 28.29 -8.63
C TYR A 53 -8.61 29.05 -9.19
N GLY A 54 -8.26 28.79 -10.45
CA GLY A 54 -7.19 29.51 -11.17
C GLY A 54 -5.90 28.73 -11.43
N GLY A 55 -5.01 29.36 -12.21
CA GLY A 55 -3.77 28.77 -12.73
C GLY A 55 -2.55 28.91 -11.81
N ASP A 56 -2.71 29.30 -10.54
CA ASP A 56 -1.57 29.44 -9.62
C ASP A 56 -0.99 28.08 -9.23
N ILE A 57 0.07 27.71 -9.96
CA ILE A 57 0.84 26.48 -9.76
C ILE A 57 1.49 26.43 -8.38
N SER A 58 1.81 27.59 -7.78
CA SER A 58 2.47 27.66 -6.46
C SER A 58 1.56 27.09 -5.37
N ARG A 59 0.29 27.51 -5.33
CA ARG A 59 -0.70 26.97 -4.39
C ARG A 59 -0.93 25.47 -4.56
N LYS A 60 -1.04 25.01 -5.81
CA LYS A 60 -1.16 23.57 -6.14
C LYS A 60 0.03 22.78 -5.60
N LYS A 61 1.26 23.23 -5.88
CA LYS A 61 2.49 22.58 -5.39
C LYS A 61 2.55 22.55 -3.86
N LYS A 62 2.20 23.64 -3.19
CA LYS A 62 2.20 23.74 -1.72
C LYS A 62 1.24 22.75 -1.05
N LEU A 63 0.06 22.53 -1.63
CA LEU A 63 -0.90 21.55 -1.09
C LEU A 63 -0.43 20.11 -1.33
N LEU A 64 0.14 19.84 -2.50
CA LEU A 64 0.69 18.52 -2.83
C LEU A 64 1.93 18.17 -1.98
N SER A 65 2.81 19.14 -1.69
CA SER A 65 3.98 18.90 -0.83
C SER A 65 3.55 18.55 0.60
N LYS A 66 2.61 19.31 1.17
CA LYS A 66 2.02 19.02 2.50
C LYS A 66 1.39 17.62 2.55
N GLN A 67 0.63 17.23 1.52
CA GLN A 67 0.05 15.89 1.45
C GLN A 67 1.13 14.81 1.42
N LYS A 68 2.20 15.02 0.63
CA LYS A 68 3.32 14.06 0.51
C LYS A 68 4.07 13.90 1.83
N GLU A 69 4.38 14.99 2.52
CA GLU A 69 5.05 14.99 3.82
C GLU A 69 4.21 14.30 4.90
N GLY A 70 2.91 14.61 4.96
CA GLY A 70 1.98 13.96 5.87
C GLY A 70 1.96 12.44 5.67
N LYS A 71 1.88 11.97 4.41
CA LYS A 71 1.94 10.54 4.09
C LYS A 71 3.28 9.91 4.46
N LYS A 72 4.40 10.59 4.25
CA LYS A 72 5.73 10.10 4.63
C LYS A 72 5.84 9.91 6.14
N ARG A 73 5.34 10.87 6.93
CA ARG A 73 5.31 10.78 8.39
C ARG A 73 4.44 9.62 8.87
N MET A 74 3.24 9.48 8.30
CA MET A 74 2.33 8.36 8.63
C MET A 74 2.95 7.00 8.29
N LYS A 75 3.67 6.89 7.17
CA LYS A 75 4.34 5.65 6.78
C LYS A 75 5.42 5.22 7.78
N ASN A 76 6.16 6.17 8.35
CA ASN A 76 7.25 5.85 9.27
C ASN A 76 6.76 5.38 10.64
N ILE A 77 5.63 5.89 11.11
CA ILE A 77 5.07 5.60 12.45
C ILE A 77 3.99 4.51 12.37
N GLY A 78 3.32 4.40 11.23
CA GLY A 78 2.14 3.57 11.04
C GLY A 78 2.44 2.08 11.19
N ARG A 79 1.67 1.42 12.05
CA ARG A 79 1.56 -0.04 12.12
C ARG A 79 0.29 -0.45 11.40
N VAL A 80 0.34 -1.58 10.68
CA VAL A 80 -0.81 -2.18 10.03
C VAL A 80 -1.13 -3.46 10.79
N GLU A 81 -2.28 -3.48 11.45
CA GLU A 81 -2.77 -4.68 12.13
C GLU A 81 -3.44 -5.60 11.11
N LEU A 82 -3.10 -6.88 11.19
CA LEU A 82 -3.69 -7.94 10.38
C LEU A 82 -4.52 -8.82 11.32
N PRO A 83 -5.83 -8.96 11.09
CA PRO A 83 -6.65 -9.87 11.88
C PRO A 83 -6.19 -11.32 11.66
N SER A 84 -6.30 -12.14 12.70
CA SER A 84 -5.89 -13.55 12.66
C SER A 84 -6.62 -14.35 11.58
N ASP A 85 -7.92 -14.10 11.40
CA ASP A 85 -8.77 -14.80 10.43
C ASP A 85 -8.33 -14.52 8.98
N ALA A 86 -7.91 -13.29 8.73
CA ALA A 86 -7.37 -12.82 7.45
C ALA A 86 -6.08 -13.55 7.08
N PHE A 87 -5.23 -13.84 8.07
CA PHE A 87 -3.99 -14.58 7.85
C PHE A 87 -4.25 -16.05 7.50
N ILE A 88 -5.16 -16.72 8.23
CA ILE A 88 -5.51 -18.13 7.99
C ILE A 88 -6.10 -18.29 6.58
N THR A 89 -6.94 -17.35 6.16
CA THR A 89 -7.55 -17.34 4.82
C THR A 89 -6.50 -17.20 3.72
N ALA A 90 -5.46 -16.39 3.93
CA ALA A 90 -4.36 -16.26 2.98
C ALA A 90 -3.49 -17.53 2.90
N LEU A 91 -3.37 -18.28 4.00
CA LEU A 91 -2.55 -19.50 4.09
C LEU A 91 -3.23 -20.76 3.53
N ARG A 92 -4.57 -20.80 3.54
CA ARG A 92 -5.37 -21.83 2.87
C ARG A 92 -5.26 -21.64 1.35
N LEU A 93 -4.16 -22.12 0.81
CA LEU A 93 -3.83 -22.11 -0.61
C LEU A 93 -4.34 -23.40 -1.26
N ASP A 94 -5.64 -23.63 -1.15
CA ASP A 94 -6.34 -24.70 -1.87
C ASP A 94 -7.38 -24.06 -2.78
N ASP A 95 -6.87 -23.67 -3.96
CA ASP A 95 -7.46 -23.74 -5.31
C ASP A 95 -6.34 -23.44 -6.35
#